data_AF-A0A2V7JB06-F1
#
_entry.id   AF-A0A2V7JB06-F1
#
_cell.length_a   1.000
_cell.length_b   1.000
_cell.length_c   1.000
_cell.angle_alpha   90.00
_cell.angle_beta   90.00
_cell.angle_gamma   90.00
#
_symmetry.space_group_name_H-M   'P 1'
#
loop_
_entity.id
_entity.type
_entity.pdbx_description
1 polymer ?
#
loop_
_entity_poly.entity_id
_entity_poly.type
_entity_poly.pdbx_seq_one_letter_code
_entity_poly.pdbx_strand_id
1 'polypeptide(L)'
;MGPVSFTYSGTVPAPIDKVFALISNPVRMPEWLPRCVDVKATTHDKSPGKGARYKLTFQRDVHQHESVIEIIDFSPPHTFGWVEIYHRAGSKTFF
;
A
#
# COMPACT_ATOMS: atom_id res chain seq x y z
N MET A 1 4.36 25.17 -5.27
CA MET A 1 3.28 24.17 -5.42
C MET A 1 3.06 23.54 -4.05
N GLY A 2 1.86 23.66 -3.47
CA GLY A 2 1.57 23.15 -2.12
C GLY A 2 1.20 21.66 -2.13
N PRO A 3 1.12 21.00 -0.96
CA PRO A 3 0.66 19.63 -0.86
C PRO A 3 -0.82 19.52 -1.27
N VAL A 4 -1.17 18.45 -1.95
CA VAL A 4 -2.56 18.08 -2.25
C VAL A 4 -2.89 16.85 -1.42
N SER A 5 -4.02 16.89 -0.72
CA SER A 5 -4.57 15.75 0.02
C SER A 5 -5.93 15.36 -0.57
N PHE A 6 -6.19 14.06 -0.67
CA PHE A 6 -7.46 13.51 -1.13
C PHE A 6 -7.88 12.39 -0.19
N THR A 7 -9.14 12.43 0.27
CA THR A 7 -9.70 11.42 1.16
C THR A 7 -10.91 10.79 0.51
N TYR A 8 -10.94 9.47 0.44
CA TYR A 8 -12.10 8.69 0.01
C TYR A 8 -12.58 7.82 1.16
N SER A 9 -13.89 7.81 1.40
CA SER A 9 -14.53 6.98 2.41
C SER A 9 -15.71 6.22 1.80
N GLY A 10 -16.00 5.05 2.35
CA GLY A 10 -17.09 4.20 1.89
C GLY A 10 -17.37 3.09 2.90
N THR A 11 -18.48 2.37 2.69
CA THR A 11 -18.88 1.24 3.53
C THR A 11 -18.63 -0.06 2.79
N VAL A 12 -18.00 -1.02 3.47
CA VAL A 12 -17.82 -2.39 2.97
C VAL A 12 -18.73 -3.31 3.78
N PRO A 13 -19.62 -4.10 3.15
CA PRO A 13 -20.50 -5.04 3.85
C PRO A 13 -19.74 -6.32 4.27
N ALA A 14 -18.70 -6.17 5.09
CA ALA A 14 -17.88 -7.25 5.63
C ALA A 14 -17.38 -6.92 7.04
N PRO A 15 -17.05 -7.94 7.87
CA PRO A 15 -16.46 -7.71 9.19
C PRO A 15 -15.11 -6.97 9.10
N ILE A 16 -14.86 -6.05 10.05
CA ILE A 16 -13.66 -5.22 10.08
C ILE A 16 -12.37 -6.06 10.06
N ASP A 17 -12.33 -7.19 10.76
CA ASP A 17 -11.14 -8.04 10.81
C ASP A 17 -10.79 -8.63 9.44
N LYS A 18 -11.80 -8.96 8.63
CA LYS A 18 -11.59 -9.47 7.27
C LYS A 18 -11.11 -8.38 6.33
N VAL A 19 -11.69 -7.18 6.46
CA VAL A 19 -11.27 -6.01 5.67
C VAL A 19 -9.83 -5.65 6.03
N PHE A 20 -9.54 -5.52 7.31
CA PHE A 20 -8.22 -5.19 7.81
C PHE A 20 -7.18 -6.21 7.37
N ALA A 21 -7.42 -7.52 7.57
CA ALA A 21 -6.48 -8.57 7.16
C ALA A 21 -6.22 -8.61 5.64
N LEU A 22 -7.17 -8.15 4.81
CA LEU A 22 -6.99 -8.00 3.36
C LEU A 22 -6.11 -6.78 3.03
N ILE A 23 -6.48 -5.60 3.54
CA ILE A 23 -5.81 -4.35 3.17
C ILE A 23 -4.44 -4.20 3.84
N SER A 24 -4.28 -4.70 5.06
CA SER A 24 -3.06 -4.58 5.85
C SER A 24 -1.99 -5.61 5.49
N ASN A 25 -2.26 -6.47 4.51
CA ASN A 25 -1.28 -7.44 3.99
C ASN A 25 -0.77 -6.97 2.62
N PRO A 26 0.45 -6.41 2.54
CA PRO A 26 0.99 -5.88 1.30
C PRO A 26 1.10 -6.91 0.17
N VAL A 27 1.32 -8.20 0.49
CA VAL A 27 1.40 -9.27 -0.52
C VAL A 27 0.06 -9.47 -1.23
N ARG A 28 -1.05 -9.06 -0.61
CA ARG A 28 -2.40 -9.11 -1.17
C ARG A 28 -2.83 -7.83 -1.87
N MET A 29 -1.98 -6.80 -1.91
CA MET A 29 -2.26 -5.55 -2.64
C MET A 29 -2.68 -5.78 -4.09
N PRO A 30 -2.13 -6.73 -4.87
CA PRO A 30 -2.60 -6.98 -6.23
C PRO A 30 -4.09 -7.34 -6.35
N GLU A 31 -4.72 -7.82 -5.25
CA GLU A 31 -6.14 -8.17 -5.22
C GLU A 31 -7.07 -6.94 -5.21
N TRP A 32 -6.61 -5.80 -4.70
CA TRP A 32 -7.48 -4.63 -4.43
C TRP A 32 -6.87 -3.29 -4.84
N LEU A 33 -5.54 -3.20 -4.99
CA LEU A 33 -4.84 -1.99 -5.40
C LEU A 33 -4.76 -1.94 -6.92
N PRO A 34 -5.42 -0.95 -7.55
CA PRO A 34 -5.47 -0.88 -9.01
C PRO A 34 -4.08 -0.86 -9.64
N ARG A 35 -3.91 -1.64 -10.71
CA ARG A 35 -2.68 -1.75 -11.51
C ARG A 35 -1.47 -2.35 -10.77
N CYS A 36 -1.59 -2.71 -9.49
CA CYS A 36 -0.54 -3.46 -8.81
C CYS A 36 -0.59 -4.91 -9.28
N VAL A 37 0.52 -5.43 -9.82
CA VAL A 37 0.60 -6.78 -10.40
C VAL A 37 1.52 -7.72 -9.64
N ASP A 38 2.45 -7.17 -8.84
CA ASP A 38 3.38 -7.94 -8.05
C ASP A 38 3.83 -7.14 -6.81
N VAL A 39 4.12 -7.85 -5.72
CA VAL A 39 4.65 -7.27 -4.48
C VAL A 39 5.71 -8.18 -3.89
N LYS A 40 6.88 -7.60 -3.60
CA LYS A 40 8.01 -8.30 -2.98
C LYS A 40 8.37 -7.64 -1.66
N ALA A 41 8.46 -8.42 -0.60
CA ALA A 41 9.03 -7.95 0.66
C ALA A 41 10.51 -7.59 0.43
N THR A 42 10.93 -6.42 0.91
CA THR A 42 12.32 -5.95 0.81
C THR A 42 13.05 -6.03 2.16
N THR A 43 12.30 -6.02 3.25
CA THR A 43 12.79 -6.34 4.59
C THR A 43 12.65 -7.83 4.87
N HIS A 44 13.60 -8.39 5.61
CA HIS A 44 13.65 -9.82 5.97
C HIS A 44 12.57 -10.22 7.00
N ASP A 45 11.89 -9.24 7.60
CA ASP A 45 10.77 -9.47 8.50
C ASP A 45 9.53 -9.93 7.74
N LYS A 46 9.06 -11.12 8.10
CA LYS A 46 7.90 -11.79 7.48
C LYS A 46 6.56 -11.21 7.92
N SER A 47 6.57 -10.32 8.91
CA SER A 47 5.38 -9.75 9.53
C SER A 47 5.13 -8.33 9.00
N PRO A 48 3.92 -8.01 8.49
CA PRO A 48 3.57 -6.62 8.21
C PRO A 48 3.53 -5.86 9.54
N GLY A 49 4.38 -4.84 9.65
CA GLY A 49 4.50 -4.01 10.83
C GLY A 49 5.15 -2.68 10.46
N LYS A 50 5.08 -1.71 11.37
CA LYS A 50 5.69 -0.39 11.17
C LYS A 50 7.18 -0.52 10.84
N GLY A 51 7.62 0.15 9.78
CA GLY A 51 8.98 0.08 9.24
C GLY A 51 9.20 -1.03 8.20
N ALA A 52 8.27 -1.97 8.03
CA ALA A 52 8.37 -3.00 6.99
C ALA A 52 8.24 -2.37 5.60
N ARG A 53 9.05 -2.85 4.66
CA ARG A 53 9.14 -2.29 3.31
C ARG A 53 8.83 -3.30 2.24
N TYR A 54 8.08 -2.84 1.24
CA TYR A 54 7.62 -3.68 0.13
C TYR A 54 7.87 -2.97 -1.19
N LYS A 55 8.40 -3.72 -2.15
CA LYS A 55 8.54 -3.30 -3.54
C LYS A 55 7.28 -3.71 -4.30
N LEU A 56 6.57 -2.73 -4.84
CA LEU A 56 5.36 -2.92 -5.63
C LEU A 56 5.72 -2.74 -7.10
N THR A 57 5.21 -3.63 -7.94
CA THR A 57 5.25 -3.49 -9.39
C THR A 57 3.86 -3.10 -9.87
N PHE A 58 3.79 -2.02 -10.63
CA PHE A 58 2.57 -1.54 -11.27
C PHE A 58 2.66 -1.72 -12.78
N GLN A 59 1.57 -2.13 -13.41
CA GLN A 59 1.45 -2.22 -14.86
C GLN A 59 0.44 -1.20 -15.38
N ARG A 60 0.89 -0.34 -16.30
CA ARG A 60 0.03 0.59 -17.05
C ARG A 60 0.30 0.44 -18.53
N ASP A 61 -0.69 -0.08 -19.26
CA ASP A 61 -0.57 -0.39 -20.68
C ASP A 61 0.66 -1.29 -20.94
N VAL A 62 1.63 -0.80 -21.72
CA VAL A 62 2.89 -1.50 -22.03
C VAL A 62 4.04 -1.19 -21.06
N HIS A 63 3.84 -0.30 -20.08
CA HIS A 63 4.89 0.14 -19.15
C HIS A 63 4.74 -0.50 -17.78
N GLN A 64 5.85 -0.98 -17.23
CA GLN A 64 5.96 -1.39 -15.84
C GLN A 64 6.71 -0.34 -15.02
N HIS A 65 6.22 -0.11 -13.81
CA HIS A 65 6.81 0.85 -12.87
C HIS A 65 6.95 0.20 -11.51
N GLU A 66 8.10 0.37 -10.90
CA GLU A 66 8.38 -0.12 -9.56
C GLU A 66 8.32 1.03 -8.56
N SER A 67 7.86 0.72 -7.36
CA SER A 67 7.73 1.64 -6.24
C SER A 67 8.11 0.90 -4.96
N VAL A 68 8.61 1.61 -3.96
CA VAL A 68 8.84 1.03 -2.62
C VAL A 68 8.00 1.77 -1.62
N ILE A 69 7.21 1.03 -0.85
CA ILE A 69 6.44 1.56 0.27
C ILE A 69 7.08 1.17 1.60
N GLU A 70 6.83 1.99 2.61
CA GLU A 70 7.13 1.72 4.01
C GLU A 70 5.84 1.87 4.83
N ILE A 71 5.55 0.90 5.69
CA ILE A 71 4.44 0.97 6.63
C ILE A 71 4.82 1.97 7.73
N ILE A 72 4.04 3.04 7.89
CA ILE A 72 4.30 4.08 8.90
C ILE A 72 3.36 4.00 10.11
N ASP A 73 2.20 3.36 9.90
CA ASP A 73 1.22 3.12 10.96
C ASP A 73 0.57 1.74 10.79
N PHE A 74 0.45 1.03 11.90
CA PHE A 74 -0.12 -0.31 11.96
C PHE A 74 -0.71 -0.55 13.34
N SER A 75 -2.02 -0.32 13.45
CA SER A 75 -2.80 -0.52 14.68
C SER A 75 -4.04 -1.35 14.35
N PRO A 76 -3.94 -2.69 14.39
CA PRO A 76 -5.08 -3.55 14.10
C PRO A 76 -6.23 -3.36 15.10
N PRO A 77 -7.49 -3.44 14.65
CA PRO A 77 -7.97 -3.55 13.27
C PRO A 77 -8.28 -2.18 12.61
N HIS A 78 -7.80 -1.07 13.18
CA HIS A 78 -8.31 0.28 12.87
C HIS A 78 -7.43 1.08 11.91
N THR A 79 -6.11 0.88 11.94
CA THR A 79 -5.18 1.75 11.22
C THR A 79 -4.13 0.93 10.47
N PHE A 80 -4.02 1.20 9.17
CA PHE A 80 -2.95 0.73 8.31
C PHE A 80 -2.58 1.88 7.39
N GLY A 81 -1.37 2.42 7.54
CA GLY A 81 -0.88 3.56 6.79
C GLY A 81 0.51 3.29 6.22
N TRP A 82 0.73 3.69 4.97
CA TRP A 82 2.01 3.52 4.28
C TRP A 82 2.34 4.73 3.44
N VAL A 83 3.64 4.93 3.22
CA VAL A 83 4.18 5.97 2.35
C VAL A 83 5.06 5.37 1.29
N GLU A 84 5.03 5.93 0.09
CA GLU A 84 6.00 5.63 -0.96
C GLU A 84 7.33 6.32 -0.63
N ILE A 85 8.41 5.56 -0.42
CA ILE A 85 9.75 6.08 -0.05
C ILE A 85 10.71 6.18 -1.25
N TYR A 86 10.48 5.38 -2.30
CA TYR A 86 11.16 5.53 -3.59
C TYR A 86 10.11 5.92 -4.63
N HIS A 87 10.13 7.20 -4.97
CA HIS A 87 9.12 7.79 -5.84
C HIS A 87 9.38 7.48 -7.32
N ARG A 88 8.28 7.27 -8.03
CA ARG A 88 8.15 7.59 -9.45
C ARG A 88 8.46 9.08 -9.64
N ALA A 89 9.15 9.47 -10.71
CA ALA A 89 9.21 10.88 -11.08
C ALA A 89 7.76 11.42 -11.25
N GLY A 90 7.30 12.29 -10.34
CA GLY A 90 6.00 12.96 -10.41
C GLY A 90 4.86 12.44 -9.52
N SER A 91 5.06 11.52 -8.57
CA SER A 91 3.98 11.06 -7.67
C SER A 91 4.44 10.96 -6.20
N LYS A 92 3.67 11.57 -5.29
CA LYS A 92 3.68 11.29 -3.85
C LYS A 92 2.24 10.96 -3.44
N THR A 93 1.97 9.70 -3.11
CA THR A 93 0.67 9.28 -2.58
C THR A 93 0.81 9.01 -1.08
N PHE A 94 -0.01 9.67 -0.29
CA PHE A 94 -0.16 9.45 1.15
C PHE A 94 -1.55 8.85 1.37
N PHE A 95 -1.65 7.78 2.18
CA PHE A 95 -2.91 7.14 2.57
C PHE A 95 -3.08 7.25 4.08
#